data_AF-A0A9D2H1I3-F1
#
_entry.id   AF-A0A9D2H1I3-F1
#
_cell.length_a   1.000
_cell.length_b   1.000
_cell.length_c   1.000
_cell.angle_alpha   90.00
_cell.angle_beta   90.00
_cell.angle_gamma   90.00
#
_symmetry.space_group_name_H-M   'P 1'
#
loop_
_entity.id
_entity.type
_entity.pdbx_description
1 polymer ?
#
loop_
_entity_poly.entity_id
_entity_poly.type
_entity_poly.pdbx_seq_one_letter_code
_entity_poly.pdbx_strand_id
1 'polypeptide(L)'
;MTKGVIVRVEGSVVDVAFEQGKLPRIREALTVRAGGRQLVMEAARHVEGNAVRCIMLGGSEGLARGMEVIAEGRTIEVPVGEGTLGRMFNVLGEPIDGGEPVETEERWSIHRSAPSFEEQSPAVELFETGIKVVDLLEPYAKGGKIGLFGGAGVGKTVLIQELIHNIATEHGGYSIFTGVGERSREGNDLWLEMKESGVLNKTALVFGQMNEAPGVRMRTALTGLTMAEYFRDRENKDVLLFIDNIFRFVQAGSEVSTLLGRMPSAVGYQPTLAQEMGSLQERITSTRSGSVTSVQAVYVPADDLTDPAPATTFSHLDATTVLSRRIAEQGIYPAVDPLESTSRILEEDVVGKEHYTIARRVQETLQKYKELQDIIAILGMEELSEEDRLTVARARKMQRFLSQPMHVAEKFTGIPGVYVPLKETLKGFAAILNGEADGLPEAAFFNVGTLDDVYKKAEKLRTGGK
;
A
#
# COMPACT_ATOMS: atom_id res chain seq x y z
N MET A 1 -18.21 32.83 -7.78
CA MET A 1 -18.44 32.30 -6.42
C MET A 1 -19.90 32.51 -6.06
N THR A 2 -20.59 31.42 -5.75
CA THR A 2 -22.01 31.47 -5.37
C THR A 2 -22.09 31.42 -3.86
N LYS A 3 -22.96 32.25 -3.26
CA LYS A 3 -23.21 32.24 -1.82
C LYS A 3 -24.42 31.39 -1.48
N GLY A 4 -24.30 30.62 -0.41
CA GLY A 4 -25.36 29.83 0.20
C GLY A 4 -25.41 30.06 1.70
N VAL A 5 -26.38 29.44 2.36
CA VAL A 5 -26.61 29.57 3.80
C VAL A 5 -26.81 28.20 4.41
N ILE A 6 -26.16 27.93 5.54
CA ILE A 6 -26.36 26.68 6.28
C ILE A 6 -27.81 26.60 6.79
N VAL A 7 -28.52 25.54 6.43
CA VAL A 7 -29.90 25.28 6.89
C VAL A 7 -29.99 24.11 7.87
N ARG A 8 -29.04 23.17 7.82
CA ARG A 8 -28.97 22.01 8.73
C ARG A 8 -27.51 21.63 8.98
N VAL A 9 -27.20 21.25 10.22
CA VAL A 9 -25.91 20.67 10.62
C VAL A 9 -26.22 19.40 11.40
N GLU A 10 -25.70 18.26 10.95
CA GLU A 10 -25.89 16.95 11.58
C GLU A 10 -24.59 16.16 11.53
N GLY A 11 -23.85 16.16 12.65
CA GLY A 11 -22.52 15.55 12.72
C GLY A 11 -21.59 16.13 11.64
N SER A 12 -21.08 15.28 10.75
CA SER A 12 -20.19 15.67 9.64
C SER A 12 -20.95 15.98 8.33
N VAL A 13 -22.28 16.07 8.36
CA VAL A 13 -23.11 16.40 7.19
C VAL A 13 -23.79 17.74 7.39
N VAL A 14 -23.71 18.60 6.37
CA VAL A 14 -24.26 19.97 6.40
C VAL A 14 -25.11 20.18 5.16
N ASP A 15 -26.36 20.61 5.34
CA ASP A 15 -27.18 21.04 4.21
C ASP A 15 -27.08 22.56 4.05
N VAL A 16 -26.75 23.00 2.83
CA VAL A 16 -26.54 24.40 2.46
C VAL A 16 -27.55 24.79 1.40
N ALA A 17 -28.41 25.76 1.70
CA ALA A 17 -29.38 26.30 0.75
C ALA A 17 -28.74 27.39 -0.11
N PHE A 18 -29.07 27.38 -1.40
CA PHE A 18 -28.62 28.39 -2.37
C PHE A 18 -29.83 29.13 -2.94
N GLU A 19 -29.58 30.16 -3.75
CA GLU A 19 -30.63 30.77 -4.58
C GLU A 19 -30.97 29.86 -5.77
N GLN A 20 -32.23 29.93 -6.24
CA GLN A 20 -32.72 29.05 -7.31
C GLN A 20 -31.87 29.18 -8.58
N GLY A 21 -31.49 28.04 -9.15
CA GLY A 21 -30.64 27.97 -10.34
C GLY A 21 -29.14 28.19 -10.08
N LYS A 22 -28.72 28.38 -8.82
CA LYS A 22 -27.31 28.55 -8.44
C LYS A 22 -26.76 27.39 -7.59
N LEU A 23 -27.34 26.19 -7.73
CA LEU A 23 -26.86 25.01 -7.01
C LEU A 23 -25.42 24.65 -7.45
N PRO A 24 -24.49 24.44 -6.51
CA PRO A 24 -23.13 23.94 -6.81
C PRO A 24 -23.17 22.57 -7.47
N ARG A 25 -22.13 22.22 -8.23
CA ARG A 25 -21.99 20.88 -8.80
C ARG A 25 -21.68 19.86 -7.71
N ILE A 26 -22.02 18.59 -7.95
CA ILE A 26 -21.56 17.50 -7.09
C ILE A 26 -20.02 17.44 -7.15
N ARG A 27 -19.38 17.18 -6.00
CA ARG A 27 -17.93 17.23 -5.73
C ARG A 27 -17.31 18.64 -5.68
N GLU A 28 -18.10 19.70 -5.84
CA GLU A 28 -17.61 21.06 -5.68
C GLU A 28 -17.22 21.32 -4.22
N ALA A 29 -16.13 22.05 -4.02
CA ALA A 29 -15.66 22.52 -2.72
C ALA A 29 -16.48 23.73 -2.28
N LEU A 30 -16.91 23.70 -1.02
CA LEU A 30 -17.62 24.80 -0.37
C LEU A 30 -16.85 25.19 0.90
N THR A 31 -16.80 26.49 1.19
CA THR A 31 -16.04 27.03 2.31
C THR A 31 -16.94 27.85 3.23
N VAL A 32 -16.70 27.75 4.53
CA VAL A 32 -17.43 28.51 5.57
C VAL A 32 -16.43 29.03 6.60
N ARG A 33 -16.64 30.24 7.09
CA ARG A 33 -15.83 30.81 8.17
C ARG A 33 -16.51 30.59 9.52
N ALA A 34 -15.84 29.89 10.43
CA ALA A 34 -16.32 29.64 11.78
C ALA A 34 -15.16 29.78 12.79
N GLY A 35 -15.37 30.51 13.89
CA GLY A 35 -14.37 30.65 14.95
C GLY A 35 -13.02 31.23 14.49
N GLY A 36 -13.01 32.08 13.46
CA GLY A 36 -11.78 32.65 12.88
C GLY A 36 -11.02 31.71 11.94
N ARG A 37 -11.54 30.50 11.67
CA ARG A 37 -10.95 29.52 10.74
C ARG A 37 -11.85 29.31 9.53
N GLN A 38 -11.24 28.91 8.42
CA GLN A 38 -11.96 28.47 7.23
C GLN A 38 -12.12 26.94 7.30
N LEU A 39 -13.35 26.47 7.18
CA LEU A 39 -13.68 25.05 7.12
C LEU A 39 -14.15 24.71 5.71
N VAL A 40 -13.81 23.51 5.25
CA VAL A 40 -14.13 23.03 3.90
C VAL A 40 -15.11 21.87 3.97
N MET A 41 -16.07 21.86 3.05
CA MET A 41 -17.01 20.77 2.84
C MET A 41 -17.16 20.48 1.34
N GLU A 42 -17.54 19.26 1.01
CA GLU A 42 -17.72 18.82 -0.38
C GLU A 42 -19.20 18.58 -0.66
N ALA A 43 -19.72 19.12 -1.77
CA ALA A 43 -21.07 18.86 -2.24
C ALA A 43 -21.27 17.38 -2.62
N ALA A 44 -22.09 16.63 -1.86
CA ALA A 44 -22.29 15.20 -2.07
C ALA A 44 -23.53 14.88 -2.90
N ARG A 45 -24.65 15.59 -2.68
CA ARG A 45 -25.89 15.44 -3.46
C ARG A 45 -26.78 16.67 -3.40
N HIS A 46 -27.59 16.88 -4.42
CA HIS A 46 -28.69 17.86 -4.36
C HIS A 46 -29.86 17.28 -3.57
N VAL A 47 -30.50 18.13 -2.76
CA VAL A 47 -31.68 17.79 -1.96
C VAL A 47 -32.79 18.80 -2.20
N GLU A 48 -33.99 18.50 -1.73
CA GLU A 48 -35.14 19.39 -1.84
C GLU A 48 -34.90 20.76 -1.16
N GLY A 49 -35.66 21.78 -1.57
CA GLY A 49 -35.53 23.12 -1.02
C GLY A 49 -34.34 23.91 -1.59
N ASN A 50 -33.88 23.57 -2.79
CA ASN A 50 -32.74 24.21 -3.46
C ASN A 50 -31.48 24.22 -2.56
N ALA A 51 -31.26 23.10 -1.90
CA ALA A 51 -30.12 22.88 -1.03
C ALA A 51 -29.23 21.74 -1.57
N VAL A 52 -27.98 21.78 -1.15
CA VAL A 52 -26.99 20.74 -1.39
C VAL A 52 -26.58 20.15 -0.05
N ARG A 53 -26.54 18.83 0.02
CA ARG A 53 -26.01 18.10 1.16
C ARG A 53 -24.52 17.93 0.98
N CYS A 54 -23.76 18.41 1.95
CA CYS A 54 -22.30 18.43 1.94
C CYS A 54 -21.73 17.50 3.01
N ILE A 55 -20.51 17.02 2.75
CA ILE A 55 -19.71 16.25 3.70
C ILE A 55 -18.58 17.15 4.20
N MET A 56 -18.42 17.28 5.51
CA MET A 56 -17.33 18.06 6.11
C MET A 56 -15.97 17.37 5.92
N LEU A 57 -14.96 18.17 5.57
CA LEU A 57 -13.55 17.78 5.49
C LEU A 57 -12.75 18.36 6.67
N GLY A 58 -13.39 18.37 7.84
CA GLY A 58 -12.86 18.89 9.10
C GLY A 58 -13.92 18.78 10.21
N GLY A 59 -13.60 19.29 11.39
CA GLY A 59 -14.58 19.40 12.49
C GLY A 59 -15.76 20.30 12.12
N SER A 60 -16.96 19.96 12.63
CA SER A 60 -18.18 20.75 12.43
C SER A 60 -18.50 21.65 13.63
N GLU A 61 -17.64 21.66 14.65
CA GLU A 61 -17.78 22.51 15.83
C GLU A 61 -17.81 23.99 15.45
N GLY A 62 -18.75 24.73 16.03
CA GLY A 62 -18.93 26.15 15.77
C GLY A 62 -19.72 26.47 14.50
N LEU A 63 -20.16 25.47 13.71
CA LEU A 63 -21.13 25.70 12.63
C LEU A 63 -22.53 25.94 13.17
N ALA A 64 -23.20 26.97 12.65
CA ALA A 64 -24.57 27.31 12.98
C ALA A 64 -25.41 27.54 11.73
N ARG A 65 -26.72 27.32 11.86
CA ARG A 65 -27.68 27.71 10.82
C ARG A 65 -27.62 29.22 10.59
N GLY A 66 -27.77 29.64 9.34
CA GLY A 66 -27.66 31.04 8.96
C GLY A 66 -26.25 31.49 8.58
N MET A 67 -25.22 30.67 8.79
CA MET A 67 -23.86 31.00 8.36
C MET A 67 -23.74 31.02 6.83
N GLU A 68 -23.01 32.01 6.32
CA GLU A 68 -22.70 32.16 4.88
C GLU A 68 -21.68 31.10 4.44
N VAL A 69 -21.99 30.40 3.36
CA VAL A 69 -21.13 29.42 2.70
C VAL A 69 -20.82 29.90 1.30
N ILE A 70 -19.58 29.74 0.87
CA ILE A 70 -19.12 30.10 -0.46
C ILE A 70 -18.87 28.82 -1.26
N ALA A 71 -19.50 28.71 -2.42
CA ALA A 71 -19.20 27.69 -3.40
C ALA A 71 -18.07 28.18 -4.32
N GLU A 72 -16.97 27.42 -4.34
CA GLU A 72 -15.71 27.82 -4.98
C GLU A 72 -15.77 27.71 -6.51
N GLY A 73 -16.74 27.00 -7.08
CA GLY A 73 -16.84 26.73 -8.52
C GLY A 73 -15.90 25.64 -9.03
N ARG A 74 -15.15 25.00 -8.14
CA ARG A 74 -14.15 23.97 -8.40
C ARG A 74 -14.22 22.87 -7.35
N THR A 75 -13.66 21.71 -7.67
CA THR A 75 -13.47 20.61 -6.72
C THR A 75 -12.33 20.96 -5.74
N ILE A 76 -12.06 20.06 -4.79
CA ILE A 76 -10.87 20.18 -3.94
C ILE A 76 -9.63 19.99 -4.81
N GLU A 77 -8.70 20.94 -4.72
CA GLU A 77 -7.46 20.99 -5.49
C GLU A 77 -6.24 21.00 -4.57
N VAL A 78 -5.31 20.08 -4.83
CA VAL A 78 -4.13 19.84 -3.99
C VAL A 78 -2.85 20.19 -4.77
N PRO A 79 -1.79 20.66 -4.10
CA PRO A 79 -0.52 20.94 -4.75
C PRO A 79 0.08 19.66 -5.34
N VAL A 80 0.74 19.79 -6.49
CA VAL A 80 1.42 18.68 -7.17
C VAL A 80 2.83 19.10 -7.63
N GLY A 81 3.65 18.13 -8.02
CA GLY A 81 5.01 18.35 -8.50
C GLY A 81 6.12 18.14 -7.48
N GLU A 82 7.37 18.29 -7.92
CA GLU A 82 8.56 17.95 -7.11
C GLU A 82 8.64 18.73 -5.79
N GLY A 83 8.09 19.96 -5.73
CA GLY A 83 8.01 20.74 -4.49
C GLY A 83 7.19 20.08 -3.37
N THR A 84 6.38 19.05 -3.69
CA THR A 84 5.64 18.24 -2.70
C THR A 84 6.48 17.14 -2.06
N LEU A 85 7.63 16.78 -2.63
CA LEU A 85 8.48 15.71 -2.10
C LEU A 85 9.15 16.15 -0.79
N GLY A 86 9.23 15.23 0.17
CA GLY A 86 9.72 15.48 1.52
C GLY A 86 8.76 16.23 2.43
N ARG A 87 7.54 16.50 1.97
CA ARG A 87 6.52 17.25 2.71
C ARG A 87 5.41 16.35 3.23
N MET A 88 4.72 16.81 4.27
CA MET A 88 3.54 16.17 4.82
C MET A 88 2.30 17.03 4.60
N PHE A 89 1.22 16.43 4.10
CA PHE A 89 -0.02 17.11 3.73
C PHE A 89 -1.25 16.52 4.44
N ASN A 90 -2.25 17.37 4.67
CA ASN A 90 -3.61 16.93 4.96
C ASN A 90 -4.41 16.66 3.68
N VAL A 91 -5.67 16.25 3.83
CA VAL A 91 -6.60 15.97 2.70
C VAL A 91 -6.88 17.16 1.77
N LEU A 92 -6.67 18.39 2.24
CA LEU A 92 -6.86 19.62 1.46
C LEU A 92 -5.58 20.03 0.73
N GLY A 93 -4.49 19.28 0.89
CA GLY A 93 -3.19 19.60 0.33
C GLY A 93 -2.47 20.73 1.06
N GLU A 94 -2.83 20.99 2.33
CA GLU A 94 -2.14 21.96 3.17
C GLU A 94 -0.98 21.27 3.90
N PRO A 95 0.21 21.89 3.97
CA PRO A 95 1.35 21.31 4.66
C PRO A 95 1.12 21.28 6.18
N ILE A 96 1.43 20.15 6.81
CA ILE A 96 1.25 19.89 8.26
C ILE A 96 2.56 19.52 8.97
N ASP A 97 3.69 19.60 8.28
CA ASP A 97 5.03 19.29 8.81
C ASP A 97 5.72 20.47 9.53
N GLY A 98 5.11 21.66 9.51
CA GLY A 98 5.70 22.87 10.08
C GLY A 98 6.90 23.43 9.28
N GLY A 99 7.12 22.94 8.05
CA GLY A 99 8.10 23.50 7.13
C GLY A 99 7.63 24.76 6.41
N GLU A 100 8.48 25.30 5.55
CA GLU A 100 8.17 26.47 4.70
C GLU A 100 6.95 26.21 3.79
N PRO A 101 6.28 27.25 3.27
CA PRO A 101 5.24 27.08 2.25
C PRO A 101 5.73 26.21 1.08
N VAL A 102 4.85 25.38 0.53
CA VAL A 102 5.20 24.50 -0.58
C VAL A 102 5.37 25.33 -1.84
N GLU A 103 6.55 25.21 -2.47
CA GLU A 103 6.90 25.92 -3.70
C GLU A 103 6.28 25.23 -4.94
N THR A 104 4.96 25.33 -5.09
CA THR A 104 4.29 24.92 -6.33
C THR A 104 3.06 25.77 -6.62
N GLU A 105 2.93 26.20 -7.88
CA GLU A 105 1.76 26.91 -8.38
C GLU A 105 0.72 25.95 -8.99
N GLU A 106 1.14 24.76 -9.43
CA GLU A 106 0.25 23.80 -10.06
C GLU A 106 -0.56 23.03 -9.01
N ARG A 107 -1.87 23.01 -9.18
CA ARG A 107 -2.81 22.29 -8.32
C ARG A 107 -3.78 21.47 -9.14
N TRP A 108 -4.04 20.24 -8.70
CA TRP A 108 -4.90 19.30 -9.42
C TRP A 108 -6.10 18.91 -8.56
N SER A 109 -7.25 18.75 -9.23
CA SER A 109 -8.46 18.20 -8.62
C SER A 109 -8.21 16.77 -8.12
N ILE A 110 -8.64 16.47 -6.89
CA ILE A 110 -8.61 15.08 -6.36
C ILE A 110 -9.61 14.15 -7.04
N HIS A 111 -10.63 14.75 -7.69
CA HIS A 111 -11.64 14.05 -8.48
C HIS A 111 -11.22 14.06 -9.95
N ARG A 112 -10.75 12.91 -10.42
CA ARG A 112 -10.34 12.67 -11.82
C ARG A 112 -10.96 11.37 -12.31
N SER A 113 -11.10 11.26 -13.62
CA SER A 113 -11.51 10.00 -14.26
C SER A 113 -10.32 9.04 -14.32
N ALA A 114 -10.59 7.74 -14.32
CA ALA A 114 -9.59 6.74 -14.66
C ALA A 114 -9.07 6.96 -16.10
N PRO A 115 -7.81 6.58 -16.39
CA PRO A 115 -7.29 6.57 -17.76
C PRO A 115 -8.21 5.77 -18.69
N SER A 116 -8.41 6.29 -19.90
CA SER A 116 -9.20 5.62 -20.93
C SER A 116 -8.52 4.34 -21.40
N PHE A 117 -9.29 3.44 -22.03
CA PHE A 117 -8.75 2.19 -22.58
C PHE A 117 -7.59 2.41 -23.57
N GLU A 118 -7.62 3.50 -24.33
CA GLU A 118 -6.54 3.82 -25.29
C GLU A 118 -5.23 4.25 -24.59
N GLU A 119 -5.32 4.86 -23.42
CA GLU A 119 -4.17 5.36 -22.65
C GLU A 119 -3.48 4.26 -21.85
N GLN A 120 -4.16 3.14 -21.60
CA GLN A 120 -3.63 2.01 -20.84
C GLN A 120 -2.51 1.31 -21.60
N SER A 121 -1.45 0.93 -20.87
CA SER A 121 -0.37 0.10 -21.43
C SER A 121 -0.81 -1.37 -21.45
N PRO A 122 -0.74 -2.07 -22.60
CA PRO A 122 -1.03 -3.50 -22.66
C PRO A 122 0.14 -4.37 -22.18
N ALA A 123 1.34 -3.80 -22.03
CA ALA A 123 2.53 -4.54 -21.65
C ALA A 123 2.56 -4.76 -20.14
N VAL A 124 2.64 -6.03 -19.74
CA VAL A 124 2.87 -6.42 -18.35
C VAL A 124 4.37 -6.57 -18.17
N GLU A 125 4.98 -5.58 -17.53
CA GLU A 125 6.40 -5.61 -17.16
C GLU A 125 6.58 -6.00 -15.69
N LEU A 126 7.61 -6.80 -15.42
CA LEU A 126 8.02 -7.12 -14.06
C LEU A 126 8.55 -5.86 -13.36
N PHE A 127 8.15 -5.69 -12.12
CA PHE A 127 8.67 -4.69 -11.21
C PHE A 127 9.65 -5.36 -10.23
N GLU A 128 10.96 -5.28 -10.51
CA GLU A 128 12.00 -5.88 -9.67
C GLU A 128 12.13 -5.09 -8.35
N THR A 129 11.82 -5.75 -7.24
CA THR A 129 11.83 -5.14 -5.90
C THR A 129 13.18 -5.27 -5.20
N GLY A 130 14.02 -6.20 -5.63
CA GLY A 130 15.27 -6.56 -4.97
C GLY A 130 15.08 -7.42 -3.72
N ILE A 131 13.85 -7.88 -3.45
CA ILE A 131 13.49 -8.69 -2.30
C ILE A 131 13.22 -10.12 -2.78
N LYS A 132 14.07 -11.06 -2.38
CA LYS A 132 14.07 -12.45 -2.90
C LYS A 132 12.70 -13.12 -2.89
N VAL A 133 11.99 -13.08 -1.77
CA VAL A 133 10.69 -13.76 -1.63
C VAL A 133 9.63 -13.13 -2.55
N VAL A 134 9.66 -11.81 -2.70
CA VAL A 134 8.72 -11.07 -3.53
C VAL A 134 9.00 -11.38 -5.00
N ASP A 135 10.23 -11.13 -5.45
CA ASP A 135 10.62 -11.28 -6.85
C ASP A 135 10.51 -12.73 -7.33
N LEU A 136 10.74 -13.73 -6.46
CA LEU A 136 10.62 -15.14 -6.83
C LEU A 136 9.17 -15.64 -6.86
N LEU A 137 8.42 -15.47 -5.76
CA LEU A 137 7.18 -16.20 -5.51
C LEU A 137 5.92 -15.37 -5.76
N GLU A 138 6.00 -14.06 -5.65
CA GLU A 138 4.88 -13.15 -5.82
C GLU A 138 5.30 -11.89 -6.59
N PRO A 139 5.88 -12.04 -7.80
CA PRO A 139 6.46 -10.92 -8.53
C PRO A 139 5.44 -9.81 -8.76
N TYR A 140 5.87 -8.56 -8.61
CA TYR A 140 5.02 -7.40 -8.81
C TYR A 140 5.02 -6.98 -10.28
N ALA A 141 3.88 -6.49 -10.75
CA ALA A 141 3.75 -5.89 -12.08
C ALA A 141 3.91 -4.37 -12.00
N LYS A 142 4.53 -3.74 -12.99
CA LYS A 142 4.49 -2.28 -13.14
C LYS A 142 3.07 -1.78 -13.37
N GLY A 143 2.65 -0.80 -12.58
CA GLY A 143 1.28 -0.31 -12.48
C GLY A 143 0.32 -1.27 -11.79
N GLY A 144 0.84 -2.36 -11.23
CA GLY A 144 0.05 -3.35 -10.52
C GLY A 144 -0.43 -2.85 -9.15
N LYS A 145 -1.45 -3.53 -8.63
CA LYS A 145 -2.02 -3.28 -7.31
C LYS A 145 -1.68 -4.45 -6.39
N ILE A 146 -0.89 -4.16 -5.36
CA ILE A 146 -0.42 -5.14 -4.40
C ILE A 146 -1.19 -4.98 -3.10
N GLY A 147 -1.79 -6.06 -2.60
CA GLY A 147 -2.37 -6.09 -1.27
C GLY A 147 -1.38 -6.64 -0.24
N LEU A 148 -1.07 -5.85 0.78
CA LEU A 148 -0.23 -6.26 1.90
C LEU A 148 -1.11 -6.64 3.09
N PHE A 149 -1.12 -7.94 3.41
CA PHE A 149 -1.88 -8.53 4.50
C PHE A 149 -0.95 -8.83 5.67
N GLY A 150 -1.42 -8.62 6.90
CA GLY A 150 -0.63 -8.96 8.07
C GLY A 150 -1.10 -8.28 9.35
N GLY A 151 -0.94 -8.98 10.46
CA GLY A 151 -1.22 -8.48 11.80
C GLY A 151 -0.26 -7.37 12.26
N ALA A 152 -0.46 -6.86 13.46
CA ALA A 152 0.50 -5.95 14.08
C ALA A 152 1.83 -6.68 14.37
N GLY A 153 2.97 -5.99 14.16
CA GLY A 153 4.30 -6.46 14.54
C GLY A 153 4.97 -7.45 13.57
N VAL A 154 4.36 -7.78 12.43
CA VAL A 154 4.95 -8.71 11.43
C VAL A 154 5.91 -8.05 10.44
N GLY A 155 6.19 -6.75 10.58
CA GLY A 155 7.15 -6.02 9.74
C GLY A 155 6.57 -5.32 8.49
N LYS A 156 5.25 -5.02 8.46
CA LYS A 156 4.61 -4.28 7.32
C LYS A 156 5.31 -2.97 6.98
N THR A 157 5.51 -2.12 7.98
CA THR A 157 6.14 -0.80 7.81
C THR A 157 7.58 -0.93 7.32
N VAL A 158 8.33 -1.90 7.85
CA VAL A 158 9.71 -2.18 7.44
C VAL A 158 9.75 -2.61 5.97
N LEU A 159 8.84 -3.49 5.55
CA LEU A 159 8.76 -3.92 4.14
C LEU A 159 8.39 -2.74 3.21
N ILE A 160 7.43 -1.90 3.62
CA ILE A 160 7.06 -0.69 2.87
C ILE A 160 8.25 0.25 2.71
N GLN A 161 8.99 0.50 3.79
CA GLN A 161 10.17 1.36 3.78
C GLN A 161 11.28 0.78 2.89
N GLU A 162 11.50 -0.53 2.93
CA GLU A 162 12.49 -1.19 2.07
C GLU A 162 12.10 -1.07 0.59
N LEU A 163 10.82 -1.23 0.24
CA LEU A 163 10.33 -1.01 -1.13
C LEU A 163 10.57 0.43 -1.58
N ILE A 164 10.26 1.42 -0.73
CA ILE A 164 10.56 2.84 -1.00
C ILE A 164 12.05 3.04 -1.25
N HIS A 165 12.89 2.48 -0.38
CA HIS A 165 14.34 2.60 -0.46
C HIS A 165 14.88 2.03 -1.78
N ASN A 166 14.50 0.80 -2.12
CA ASN A 166 14.99 0.10 -3.31
C ASN A 166 14.59 0.81 -4.61
N ILE A 167 13.40 1.41 -4.66
CA ILE A 167 12.98 2.23 -5.81
C ILE A 167 13.71 3.54 -5.89
N ALA A 168 13.82 4.23 -4.77
CA ALA A 168 14.49 5.51 -4.69
C ALA A 168 15.95 5.39 -5.12
N THR A 169 16.60 4.26 -4.83
CA THR A 169 18.02 4.01 -5.11
C THR A 169 18.26 3.40 -6.49
N GLU A 170 17.54 2.34 -6.86
CA GLU A 170 17.82 1.58 -8.10
C GLU A 170 17.01 2.07 -9.32
N HIS A 171 15.74 2.46 -9.12
CA HIS A 171 14.82 2.79 -10.21
C HIS A 171 14.64 4.30 -10.42
N GLY A 172 15.14 5.13 -9.50
CA GLY A 172 15.01 6.59 -9.56
C GLY A 172 13.57 7.11 -9.44
N GLY A 173 12.63 6.27 -9.00
CA GLY A 173 11.21 6.59 -8.89
C GLY A 173 10.88 7.42 -7.65
N TYR A 174 9.68 8.01 -7.66
CA TYR A 174 9.12 8.72 -6.52
C TYR A 174 8.11 7.85 -5.78
N SER A 175 7.93 8.14 -4.49
CA SER A 175 6.95 7.45 -3.64
C SER A 175 5.95 8.44 -3.06
N ILE A 176 4.68 8.04 -2.97
CA ILE A 176 3.64 8.77 -2.27
C ILE A 176 3.08 7.85 -1.19
N PHE A 177 3.18 8.25 0.07
CA PHE A 177 2.57 7.52 1.17
C PHE A 177 1.27 8.18 1.58
N THR A 178 0.20 7.40 1.63
CA THR A 178 -1.13 7.86 2.01
C THR A 178 -1.59 7.12 3.26
N GLY A 179 -1.53 7.81 4.40
CA GLY A 179 -2.04 7.36 5.69
C GLY A 179 -3.54 7.61 5.82
N VAL A 180 -4.36 6.66 5.38
CA VAL A 180 -5.82 6.69 5.45
C VAL A 180 -6.31 6.08 6.76
N GLY A 181 -6.82 6.91 7.65
CA GLY A 181 -7.31 6.48 8.96
C GLY A 181 -6.21 5.85 9.80
N GLU A 182 -5.00 6.38 9.73
CA GLU A 182 -3.85 5.92 10.52
C GLU A 182 -3.75 6.59 11.87
N ARG A 183 -3.07 5.94 12.81
CA ARG A 183 -2.80 6.54 14.13
C ARG A 183 -1.75 7.63 13.98
N SER A 184 -1.98 8.79 14.61
CA SER A 184 -1.03 9.91 14.57
C SER A 184 0.37 9.54 15.07
N ARG A 185 0.45 8.63 16.05
CA ARG A 185 1.73 8.07 16.52
C ARG A 185 2.46 7.32 15.42
N GLU A 186 1.78 6.41 14.72
CA GLU A 186 2.38 5.58 13.66
C GLU A 186 2.79 6.44 12.45
N GLY A 187 2.01 7.46 12.11
CA GLY A 187 2.40 8.45 11.09
C GLY A 187 3.63 9.28 11.48
N ASN A 188 3.76 9.68 12.75
CA ASN A 188 4.94 10.38 13.25
C ASN A 188 6.18 9.48 13.25
N ASP A 189 6.05 8.24 13.73
CA ASP A 189 7.14 7.27 13.77
C ASP A 189 7.65 7.01 12.33
N LEU A 190 6.74 6.79 11.38
CA LEU A 190 7.07 6.63 9.96
C LEU A 190 7.80 7.86 9.38
N TRP A 191 7.33 9.07 9.68
CA TRP A 191 7.96 10.30 9.20
C TRP A 191 9.39 10.47 9.73
N LEU A 192 9.59 10.19 11.01
CA LEU A 192 10.92 10.22 11.64
C LEU A 192 11.84 9.14 11.04
N GLU A 193 11.35 7.91 10.89
CA GLU A 193 12.10 6.81 10.30
C GLU A 193 12.48 7.08 8.83
N MET A 194 11.59 7.67 8.03
CA MET A 194 11.89 8.08 6.65
C MET A 194 12.90 9.22 6.58
N LYS A 195 12.84 10.17 7.51
CA LYS A 195 13.82 11.25 7.62
C LYS A 195 15.20 10.69 7.97
N GLU A 196 15.23 9.73 8.87
CA GLU A 196 16.43 9.07 9.35
C GLU A 196 17.08 8.11 8.35
N SER A 197 16.29 7.45 7.51
CA SER A 197 16.77 6.57 6.44
C SER A 197 17.14 7.33 5.17
N GLY A 198 16.83 8.64 5.10
CA GLY A 198 17.17 9.49 3.96
C GLY A 198 16.26 9.31 2.74
N VAL A 199 15.14 8.59 2.87
CA VAL A 199 14.17 8.37 1.76
C VAL A 199 13.09 9.44 1.67
N LEU A 200 12.96 10.29 2.71
CA LEU A 200 11.94 11.33 2.78
C LEU A 200 12.01 12.31 1.61
N ASN A 201 13.21 12.67 1.13
CA ASN A 201 13.40 13.62 0.02
C ASN A 201 12.80 13.15 -1.33
N LYS A 202 12.49 11.87 -1.48
CA LYS A 202 11.83 11.30 -2.67
C LYS A 202 10.41 10.82 -2.39
N THR A 203 9.88 11.18 -1.22
CA THR A 203 8.57 10.71 -0.75
C THR A 203 7.68 11.86 -0.33
N ALA A 204 6.46 11.96 -0.87
CA ALA A 204 5.44 12.85 -0.32
C ALA A 204 4.52 12.07 0.63
N LEU A 205 4.14 12.68 1.75
CA LEU A 205 3.29 12.07 2.77
C LEU A 205 1.92 12.76 2.80
N VAL A 206 0.83 12.01 2.72
CA VAL A 206 -0.54 12.51 2.84
C VAL A 206 -1.24 11.78 3.97
N PHE A 207 -1.74 12.50 4.98
CA PHE A 207 -2.41 11.90 6.13
C PHE A 207 -3.85 12.38 6.28
N GLY A 208 -4.72 11.42 6.58
CA GLY A 208 -6.06 11.62 7.10
C GLY A 208 -6.23 10.74 8.33
N GLN A 209 -6.05 11.28 9.52
CA GLN A 209 -5.87 10.51 10.74
C GLN A 209 -7.17 9.90 11.26
N MET A 210 -7.08 8.90 12.15
CA MET A 210 -8.25 8.24 12.75
C MET A 210 -9.20 9.18 13.50
N ASN A 211 -8.68 10.25 14.09
CA ASN A 211 -9.44 11.24 14.86
C ASN A 211 -10.14 12.29 13.97
N GLU A 212 -9.93 12.27 12.65
CA GLU A 212 -10.55 13.21 11.74
C GLU A 212 -11.92 12.73 11.24
N ALA A 213 -12.69 13.67 10.71
CA ALA A 213 -14.03 13.40 10.19
C ALA A 213 -13.99 12.30 9.09
N PRO A 214 -15.04 11.48 8.97
CA PRO A 214 -15.06 10.41 7.97
C PRO A 214 -14.91 10.93 6.53
N GLY A 215 -15.34 12.17 6.24
CA GLY A 215 -15.09 12.82 4.96
C GLY A 215 -13.59 12.97 4.62
N VAL A 216 -12.78 13.32 5.63
CA VAL A 216 -11.32 13.44 5.50
C VAL A 216 -10.71 12.09 5.13
N ARG A 217 -10.99 11.05 5.93
CA ARG A 217 -10.51 9.69 5.68
C ARG A 217 -10.93 9.17 4.29
N MET A 218 -12.18 9.42 3.89
CA MET A 218 -12.69 9.00 2.58
C MET A 218 -12.04 9.73 1.38
N ARG A 219 -11.46 10.92 1.56
CA ARG A 219 -10.83 11.70 0.46
C ARG A 219 -9.30 11.66 0.46
N THR A 220 -8.68 11.21 1.55
CA THR A 220 -7.21 11.18 1.71
C THR A 220 -6.57 10.29 0.64
N ALA A 221 -7.12 9.11 0.35
CA ALA A 221 -6.64 8.22 -0.72
C ALA A 221 -6.61 8.90 -2.09
N LEU A 222 -7.62 9.71 -2.42
CA LEU A 222 -7.69 10.43 -3.69
C LEU A 222 -6.64 11.54 -3.76
N THR A 223 -6.31 12.17 -2.63
CA THR A 223 -5.29 13.22 -2.55
C THR A 223 -3.91 12.67 -2.85
N GLY A 224 -3.51 11.58 -2.18
CA GLY A 224 -2.24 10.91 -2.45
C GLY A 224 -2.17 10.36 -3.88
N LEU A 225 -3.26 9.78 -4.37
CA LEU A 225 -3.33 9.32 -5.75
C LEU A 225 -3.18 10.46 -6.76
N THR A 226 -3.78 11.62 -6.53
CA THR A 226 -3.63 12.78 -7.44
C THR A 226 -2.20 13.30 -7.49
N MET A 227 -1.47 13.28 -6.36
CA MET A 227 -0.04 13.60 -6.36
C MET A 227 0.77 12.55 -7.14
N ALA A 228 0.45 11.27 -7.00
CA ALA A 228 1.09 10.19 -7.76
C ALA A 228 0.81 10.30 -9.27
N GLU A 229 -0.44 10.61 -9.65
CA GLU A 229 -0.86 10.78 -11.04
C GLU A 229 -0.13 11.93 -11.74
N TYR A 230 0.25 12.99 -11.02
CA TYR A 230 1.06 14.06 -11.60
C TYR A 230 2.41 13.53 -12.10
N PHE A 231 3.11 12.76 -11.25
CA PHE A 231 4.41 12.19 -11.63
C PHE A 231 4.29 11.17 -12.76
N ARG A 232 3.18 10.42 -12.81
CA ARG A 232 2.86 9.51 -13.93
C ARG A 232 2.58 10.26 -15.23
N ASP A 233 1.64 11.21 -15.20
CA ASP A 233 1.04 11.82 -16.39
C ASP A 233 1.88 12.98 -16.94
N ARG A 234 2.55 13.77 -16.08
CA ARG A 234 3.35 14.94 -16.48
C ARG A 234 4.83 14.64 -16.57
N GLU A 235 5.37 13.92 -15.60
CA GLU A 235 6.81 13.64 -15.53
C GLU A 235 7.20 12.31 -16.17
N ASN A 236 6.23 11.50 -16.57
CA ASN A 236 6.45 10.20 -17.22
C ASN A 236 7.31 9.26 -16.37
N LYS A 237 7.07 9.25 -15.04
CA LYS A 237 7.83 8.43 -14.08
C LYS A 237 7.02 7.24 -13.60
N ASP A 238 7.75 6.21 -13.17
CA ASP A 238 7.20 5.10 -12.39
C ASP A 238 7.13 5.53 -10.92
N VAL A 239 5.93 5.44 -10.36
CA VAL A 239 5.60 5.96 -9.02
C VAL A 239 5.10 4.81 -8.15
N LEU A 240 5.59 4.74 -6.91
CA LEU A 240 4.94 3.92 -5.89
C LEU A 240 3.93 4.71 -5.09
N LEU A 241 2.71 4.18 -5.01
CA LEU A 241 1.67 4.68 -4.14
C LEU A 241 1.43 3.70 -2.99
N PHE A 242 1.72 4.13 -1.77
CA PHE A 242 1.38 3.38 -0.57
C PHE A 242 0.05 3.86 -0.01
N ILE A 243 -0.88 2.94 0.26
CA ILE A 243 -2.15 3.24 0.92
C ILE A 243 -2.24 2.39 2.18
N ASP A 244 -2.01 3.01 3.34
CA ASP A 244 -2.20 2.38 4.65
C ASP A 244 -3.30 3.17 5.38
N ASN A 245 -4.52 2.69 5.52
CA ASN A 245 -5.05 1.39 5.14
C ASN A 245 -6.26 1.52 4.20
N ILE A 246 -6.30 0.74 3.12
CA ILE A 246 -7.40 0.82 2.14
C ILE A 246 -8.76 0.42 2.76
N PHE A 247 -8.77 -0.44 3.78
CA PHE A 247 -10.00 -0.77 4.50
C PHE A 247 -10.59 0.46 5.20
N ARG A 248 -9.76 1.39 5.68
CA ARG A 248 -10.24 2.62 6.35
C ARG A 248 -10.92 3.58 5.38
N PHE A 249 -10.56 3.55 4.10
CA PHE A 249 -11.31 4.24 3.05
C PHE A 249 -12.73 3.68 2.92
N VAL A 250 -12.87 2.34 2.90
CA VAL A 250 -14.18 1.67 2.86
C VAL A 250 -15.01 1.98 4.11
N GLN A 251 -14.40 1.86 5.29
CA GLN A 251 -15.05 2.15 6.56
C GLN A 251 -15.58 3.59 6.60
N ALA A 252 -14.75 4.56 6.22
CA ALA A 252 -15.15 5.95 6.14
C ALA A 252 -16.30 6.18 5.14
N GLY A 253 -16.29 5.47 4.00
CA GLY A 253 -17.38 5.48 3.04
C GLY A 253 -18.70 4.95 3.61
N SER A 254 -18.66 3.88 4.42
CA SER A 254 -19.85 3.36 5.10
C SER A 254 -20.43 4.36 6.11
N GLU A 255 -19.57 5.01 6.90
CA GLU A 255 -19.97 6.06 7.84
C GLU A 255 -20.60 7.25 7.11
N VAL A 256 -19.97 7.76 6.04
CA VAL A 256 -20.50 8.84 5.20
C VAL A 256 -21.83 8.44 4.57
N SER A 257 -21.94 7.24 4.02
CA SER A 257 -23.17 6.74 3.38
C SER A 257 -24.35 6.71 4.35
N THR A 258 -24.10 6.30 5.59
CA THR A 258 -25.09 6.29 6.67
C THR A 258 -25.53 7.70 7.01
N LEU A 259 -24.60 8.65 7.15
CA LEU A 259 -24.92 10.06 7.41
C LEU A 259 -25.67 10.73 6.25
N LEU A 260 -25.44 10.28 5.02
CA LEU A 260 -26.23 10.70 3.86
C LEU A 260 -27.63 10.07 3.86
N GLY A 261 -27.95 9.14 4.75
CA GLY A 261 -29.26 8.48 4.82
C GLY A 261 -29.50 7.52 3.66
N ARG A 262 -28.44 6.92 3.11
CA ARG A 262 -28.57 5.79 2.18
C ARG A 262 -28.90 4.53 2.98
N MET A 263 -29.73 3.65 2.43
CA MET A 263 -29.95 2.34 3.04
C MET A 263 -28.65 1.53 3.00
N PRO A 264 -28.19 0.97 4.13
CA PRO A 264 -27.04 0.06 4.16
C PRO A 264 -27.29 -1.20 3.33
N SER A 265 -26.21 -1.77 2.81
CA SER A 265 -26.18 -3.04 2.09
C SER A 265 -25.71 -4.18 3.01
N ALA A 266 -25.23 -5.28 2.43
CA ALA A 266 -24.68 -6.43 3.15
C ALA A 266 -23.67 -6.00 4.23
N VAL A 267 -23.79 -6.59 5.43
CA VAL A 267 -22.91 -6.36 6.59
C VAL A 267 -22.83 -4.87 7.03
N GLY A 268 -23.74 -4.01 6.54
CA GLY A 268 -23.79 -2.59 6.91
C GLY A 268 -22.90 -1.68 6.07
N TYR A 269 -22.31 -2.17 4.97
CA TYR A 269 -21.55 -1.32 4.04
C TYR A 269 -22.44 -0.42 3.18
N GLN A 270 -21.83 0.59 2.56
CA GLN A 270 -22.53 1.46 1.62
C GLN A 270 -22.96 0.68 0.36
N PRO A 271 -24.13 1.00 -0.23
CA PRO A 271 -24.57 0.37 -1.48
C PRO A 271 -23.67 0.74 -2.68
N THR A 272 -22.85 1.78 -2.54
CA THR A 272 -21.90 2.28 -3.56
C THR A 272 -20.49 1.71 -3.41
N LEU A 273 -20.27 0.69 -2.58
CA LEU A 273 -18.94 0.18 -2.21
C LEU A 273 -18.09 -0.16 -3.45
N ALA A 274 -18.62 -0.99 -4.34
CA ALA A 274 -17.91 -1.41 -5.55
C ALA A 274 -17.60 -0.23 -6.49
N GLN A 275 -18.52 0.73 -6.60
CA GLN A 275 -18.33 1.90 -7.45
C GLN A 275 -17.25 2.84 -6.90
N GLU A 276 -17.26 3.09 -5.58
CA GLU A 276 -16.29 3.96 -4.91
C GLU A 276 -14.89 3.33 -4.91
N MET A 277 -14.82 2.02 -4.66
CA MET A 277 -13.57 1.26 -4.76
C MET A 277 -13.03 1.28 -6.20
N GLY A 278 -13.86 0.95 -7.19
CA GLY A 278 -13.46 0.97 -8.60
C GLY A 278 -13.01 2.36 -9.06
N SER A 279 -13.68 3.44 -8.62
CA SER A 279 -13.29 4.81 -8.98
C SER A 279 -11.88 5.19 -8.47
N LEU A 280 -11.44 4.60 -7.36
CA LEU A 280 -10.09 4.77 -6.83
C LEU A 280 -9.11 3.82 -7.51
N GLN A 281 -9.44 2.53 -7.56
CA GLN A 281 -8.54 1.48 -8.03
C GLN A 281 -8.26 1.60 -9.54
N GLU A 282 -9.23 1.96 -10.38
CA GLU A 282 -9.01 2.04 -11.83
C GLU A 282 -8.12 3.22 -12.27
N ARG A 283 -7.92 4.20 -11.39
CA ARG A 283 -6.96 5.28 -11.59
C ARG A 283 -5.52 4.85 -11.30
N ILE A 284 -5.33 3.82 -10.47
CA ILE A 284 -4.05 3.20 -10.18
C ILE A 284 -3.76 2.21 -11.30
N THR A 285 -2.98 2.62 -12.29
CA THR A 285 -2.66 1.78 -13.44
C THR A 285 -1.44 2.31 -14.19
N SER A 286 -0.92 1.47 -15.09
CA SER A 286 0.08 1.84 -16.09
C SER A 286 -0.57 2.52 -17.29
N THR A 287 0.00 3.66 -17.67
CA THR A 287 -0.35 4.38 -18.90
C THR A 287 0.83 4.33 -19.86
N ARG A 288 0.66 4.86 -21.08
CA ARG A 288 1.77 5.04 -22.03
C ARG A 288 2.86 6.01 -21.56
N SER A 289 2.51 6.89 -20.62
CA SER A 289 3.40 7.92 -20.08
C SER A 289 4.24 7.43 -18.91
N GLY A 290 3.71 6.53 -18.10
CA GLY A 290 4.36 6.01 -16.90
C GLY A 290 3.41 5.13 -16.10
N SER A 291 3.85 4.67 -14.93
CA SER A 291 3.06 3.78 -14.09
C SER A 291 2.84 4.29 -12.67
N VAL A 292 1.69 3.96 -12.09
CA VAL A 292 1.46 4.04 -10.64
C VAL A 292 1.28 2.62 -10.13
N THR A 293 2.33 2.06 -9.57
CA THR A 293 2.27 0.77 -8.86
C THR A 293 1.86 1.05 -7.43
N SER A 294 0.88 0.32 -6.89
CA SER A 294 0.38 0.58 -5.53
C SER A 294 0.63 -0.58 -4.57
N VAL A 295 1.03 -0.27 -3.35
CA VAL A 295 1.13 -1.22 -2.24
C VAL A 295 0.15 -0.80 -1.17
N GLN A 296 -0.89 -1.59 -0.96
CA GLN A 296 -2.04 -1.23 -0.16
C GLN A 296 -2.13 -2.16 1.03
N ALA A 297 -2.02 -1.63 2.25
CA ALA A 297 -2.28 -2.43 3.43
C ALA A 297 -3.77 -2.74 3.51
N VAL A 298 -4.12 -4.03 3.61
CA VAL A 298 -5.50 -4.49 3.69
C VAL A 298 -5.74 -5.10 5.06
N TYR A 299 -6.65 -4.50 5.82
CA TYR A 299 -7.16 -5.09 7.05
C TYR A 299 -8.35 -6.00 6.73
N VAL A 300 -8.28 -7.26 7.16
CA VAL A 300 -9.37 -8.22 7.05
C VAL A 300 -10.13 -8.25 8.37
N PRO A 301 -11.38 -7.78 8.43
CA PRO A 301 -12.16 -7.77 9.67
C PRO A 301 -12.40 -9.20 10.16
N ALA A 302 -12.06 -9.46 11.43
CA ALA A 302 -12.27 -10.76 12.07
C ALA A 302 -11.71 -11.97 11.29
N ASP A 303 -10.66 -11.75 10.50
CA ASP A 303 -10.05 -12.74 9.61
C ASP A 303 -11.05 -13.38 8.60
N ASP A 304 -12.16 -12.69 8.30
CA ASP A 304 -13.17 -13.13 7.32
C ASP A 304 -12.90 -12.55 5.93
N LEU A 305 -12.31 -13.36 5.05
CA LEU A 305 -12.05 -13.02 3.65
C LEU A 305 -13.33 -12.88 2.81
N THR A 306 -14.48 -13.35 3.31
CA THR A 306 -15.77 -13.27 2.63
C THR A 306 -16.52 -11.96 2.91
N ASP A 307 -16.00 -11.14 3.83
CA ASP A 307 -16.54 -9.80 4.06
C ASP A 307 -16.53 -8.98 2.74
N PRO A 308 -17.59 -8.21 2.44
CA PRO A 308 -17.68 -7.44 1.19
C PRO A 308 -16.51 -6.48 0.94
N ALA A 309 -15.89 -5.91 1.98
CA ALA A 309 -14.81 -4.95 1.83
C ALA A 309 -13.52 -5.60 1.29
N PRO A 310 -12.93 -6.64 1.95
CA PRO A 310 -11.80 -7.35 1.38
C PRO A 310 -12.18 -8.04 0.07
N ALA A 311 -13.36 -8.67 -0.06
CA ALA A 311 -13.78 -9.33 -1.30
C ALA A 311 -13.77 -8.38 -2.52
N THR A 312 -14.29 -7.16 -2.37
CA THR A 312 -14.29 -6.13 -3.42
C THR A 312 -12.87 -5.61 -3.67
N THR A 313 -12.03 -5.52 -2.63
CA THR A 313 -10.64 -5.07 -2.79
C THR A 313 -9.84 -6.11 -3.57
N PHE A 314 -10.00 -7.40 -3.25
CA PHE A 314 -9.29 -8.52 -3.90
C PHE A 314 -9.51 -8.57 -5.41
N SER A 315 -10.71 -8.24 -5.90
CA SER A 315 -10.96 -8.25 -7.35
C SER A 315 -10.15 -7.22 -8.14
N HIS A 316 -9.55 -6.23 -7.46
CA HIS A 316 -8.66 -5.25 -8.07
C HIS A 316 -7.17 -5.54 -7.84
N LEU A 317 -6.78 -6.50 -6.99
CA LEU A 317 -5.38 -6.75 -6.69
C LEU A 317 -4.75 -7.69 -7.73
N ASP A 318 -3.56 -7.34 -8.19
CA ASP A 318 -2.73 -8.16 -9.09
C ASP A 318 -1.82 -9.12 -8.31
N ALA A 319 -1.40 -8.72 -7.11
CA ALA A 319 -0.60 -9.54 -6.21
C ALA A 319 -1.07 -9.38 -4.76
N THR A 320 -0.90 -10.44 -3.97
CA THR A 320 -1.26 -10.48 -2.55
C THR A 320 -0.06 -10.98 -1.74
N THR A 321 0.50 -10.10 -0.92
CA THR A 321 1.61 -10.40 -0.01
C THR A 321 1.07 -10.61 1.40
N VAL A 322 1.18 -11.84 1.90
CA VAL A 322 0.68 -12.22 3.22
C VAL A 322 1.84 -12.31 4.19
N LEU A 323 1.86 -11.45 5.22
CA LEU A 323 2.85 -11.48 6.29
C LEU A 323 2.35 -12.30 7.48
N SER A 324 3.08 -13.38 7.78
CA SER A 324 2.72 -14.36 8.80
C SER A 324 3.46 -14.13 10.11
N ARG A 325 2.71 -14.08 11.22
CA ARG A 325 3.29 -14.02 12.57
C ARG A 325 4.15 -15.24 12.88
N ARG A 326 3.75 -16.43 12.43
CA ARG A 326 4.49 -17.68 12.63
C ARG A 326 5.90 -17.63 12.02
N ILE A 327 6.04 -16.96 10.87
CA ILE A 327 7.33 -16.78 10.20
C ILE A 327 8.17 -15.73 10.92
N ALA A 328 7.55 -14.62 11.34
CA ALA A 328 8.21 -13.58 12.12
C ALA A 328 8.77 -14.11 13.47
N GLU A 329 8.03 -14.97 14.17
CA GLU A 329 8.45 -15.63 15.41
C GLU A 329 9.68 -16.55 15.23
N GLN A 330 9.92 -17.04 14.02
CA GLN A 330 11.11 -17.81 13.66
C GLN A 330 12.33 -16.91 13.34
N GLY A 331 12.17 -15.59 13.44
CA GLY A 331 13.18 -14.59 13.12
C GLY A 331 13.42 -14.39 11.62
N ILE A 332 12.53 -14.91 10.76
CA ILE A 332 12.65 -14.81 9.30
C ILE A 332 12.01 -13.50 8.85
N TYR A 333 12.82 -12.58 8.32
CA TYR A 333 12.38 -11.30 7.76
C TYR A 333 12.86 -11.13 6.31
N PRO A 334 12.02 -10.61 5.39
CA PRO A 334 10.61 -10.23 5.61
C PRO A 334 9.72 -11.45 5.88
N ALA A 335 8.68 -11.27 6.71
CA ALA A 335 7.85 -12.36 7.21
C ALA A 335 6.77 -12.83 6.21
N VAL A 336 7.09 -12.83 4.92
CA VAL A 336 6.18 -13.23 3.84
C VAL A 336 5.92 -14.73 3.88
N ASP A 337 4.65 -15.12 3.82
CA ASP A 337 4.26 -16.51 3.69
C ASP A 337 4.38 -16.96 2.23
N PRO A 338 5.31 -17.88 1.90
CA PRO A 338 5.59 -18.29 0.53
C PRO A 338 4.47 -19.13 -0.12
N LEU A 339 3.50 -19.60 0.67
CA LEU A 339 2.40 -20.45 0.20
C LEU A 339 1.07 -19.71 0.14
N GLU A 340 0.84 -18.73 1.01
CA GLU A 340 -0.37 -17.90 1.00
C GLU A 340 -0.24 -16.66 0.12
N SER A 341 0.98 -16.22 -0.17
CA SER A 341 1.22 -15.09 -1.06
C SER A 341 1.11 -15.51 -2.53
N THR A 342 0.50 -14.67 -3.37
CA THR A 342 0.20 -14.99 -4.76
C THR A 342 0.38 -13.79 -5.67
N SER A 343 0.67 -14.04 -6.95
CA SER A 343 0.70 -13.01 -7.98
C SER A 343 0.09 -13.54 -9.27
N ARG A 344 -0.74 -12.72 -9.92
CA ARG A 344 -1.36 -13.02 -11.21
C ARG A 344 -0.33 -13.16 -12.33
N ILE A 345 0.81 -12.48 -12.21
CA ILE A 345 1.83 -12.49 -13.27
C ILE A 345 2.83 -13.64 -13.14
N LEU A 346 2.70 -14.50 -12.12
CA LEU A 346 3.52 -15.71 -12.00
C LEU A 346 3.03 -16.79 -12.98
N GLU A 347 3.16 -16.50 -14.26
CA GLU A 347 2.80 -17.34 -15.40
C GLU A 347 3.99 -17.46 -16.36
N GLU A 348 4.16 -18.62 -16.99
CA GLU A 348 5.30 -18.91 -17.89
C GLU A 348 5.43 -17.89 -19.03
N ASP A 349 4.30 -17.40 -19.56
CA ASP A 349 4.28 -16.42 -20.66
C ASP A 349 4.73 -15.02 -20.25
N VAL A 350 4.71 -14.68 -18.95
CA VAL A 350 5.04 -13.35 -18.44
C VAL A 350 6.43 -13.33 -17.80
N VAL A 351 6.69 -14.20 -16.81
CA VAL A 351 7.98 -14.25 -16.11
C VAL A 351 9.02 -15.11 -16.81
N GLY A 352 8.61 -15.88 -17.82
CA GLY A 352 9.45 -16.85 -18.51
C GLY A 352 9.51 -18.21 -17.80
N LYS A 353 9.81 -19.23 -18.60
CA LYS A 353 9.83 -20.64 -18.17
C LYS A 353 10.76 -20.94 -17.00
N GLU A 354 11.95 -20.36 -17.01
CA GLU A 354 12.96 -20.60 -15.98
C GLU A 354 12.47 -20.11 -14.61
N HIS A 355 12.04 -18.85 -14.53
CA HIS A 355 11.48 -18.26 -13.31
C HIS A 355 10.28 -19.06 -12.82
N TYR A 356 9.29 -19.30 -13.70
CA TYR A 356 8.08 -20.03 -13.34
C TYR A 356 8.39 -21.44 -12.78
N THR A 357 9.25 -22.19 -13.45
CA THR A 357 9.61 -23.56 -13.04
C THR A 357 10.32 -23.56 -11.68
N ILE A 358 11.25 -22.63 -11.45
CA ILE A 358 11.95 -22.52 -10.17
C ILE A 358 10.96 -22.17 -9.06
N ALA A 359 10.12 -21.15 -9.25
CA ALA A 359 9.13 -20.72 -8.26
C ALA A 359 8.17 -21.87 -7.88
N ARG A 360 7.62 -22.60 -8.87
CA ARG A 360 6.74 -23.74 -8.63
C ARG A 360 7.42 -24.86 -7.85
N ARG A 361 8.65 -25.22 -8.21
CA ARG A 361 9.42 -26.26 -7.48
C ARG A 361 9.74 -25.83 -6.04
N VAL A 362 10.00 -24.54 -5.80
CA VAL A 362 10.16 -24.01 -4.44
C VAL A 362 8.86 -24.15 -3.64
N GLN A 363 7.72 -23.76 -4.22
CA GLN A 363 6.40 -23.90 -3.57
C GLN A 363 6.08 -25.37 -3.27
N GLU A 364 6.26 -26.27 -4.22
CA GLU A 364 6.05 -27.72 -4.05
C GLU A 364 6.90 -28.30 -2.92
N THR A 365 8.18 -27.90 -2.85
CA THR A 365 9.09 -28.39 -1.81
C THR A 365 8.70 -27.86 -0.43
N LEU A 366 8.29 -26.59 -0.34
CA LEU A 366 7.82 -25.98 0.91
C LEU A 366 6.46 -26.55 1.36
N GLN A 367 5.57 -26.87 0.41
CA GLN A 367 4.28 -27.52 0.68
C GLN A 367 4.50 -28.94 1.21
N LYS A 368 5.35 -29.74 0.56
CA LYS A 368 5.72 -31.08 1.04
C LYS A 368 6.37 -31.01 2.42
N TYR A 369 7.21 -30.01 2.69
CA TYR A 369 7.76 -29.78 4.03
C TYR A 369 6.68 -29.50 5.07
N LYS A 370 5.67 -28.68 4.77
CA LYS A 370 4.55 -28.39 5.67
C LYS A 370 3.76 -29.66 6.02
N GLU A 371 3.53 -30.55 5.05
CA GLU A 371 2.88 -31.86 5.29
C GLU A 371 3.73 -32.78 6.17
N LEU A 372 5.05 -32.78 5.97
CA LEU A 372 5.97 -33.58 6.77
C LEU A 372 6.17 -33.03 8.19
N GLN A 373 5.91 -31.73 8.45
CA GLN A 373 6.08 -31.13 9.78
C GLN A 373 5.23 -31.83 10.85
N ASP A 374 3.98 -32.19 10.52
CA ASP A 374 3.08 -32.87 11.46
C ASP A 374 3.59 -34.27 11.79
N ILE A 375 4.11 -34.99 10.79
CA ILE A 375 4.73 -36.31 10.95
C ILE A 375 5.97 -36.20 11.83
N ILE A 376 6.86 -35.22 11.55
CA ILE A 376 8.07 -34.98 12.33
C ILE A 376 7.74 -34.66 13.78
N ALA A 377 6.69 -33.88 14.04
CA ALA A 377 6.28 -33.51 15.39
C ALA A 377 5.79 -34.70 16.22
N ILE A 378 5.22 -35.73 15.59
CA ILE A 378 4.66 -36.91 16.27
C ILE A 378 5.67 -38.06 16.35
N LEU A 379 6.29 -38.41 15.21
CA LEU A 379 7.12 -39.61 15.06
C LEU A 379 8.62 -39.32 15.14
N GLY A 380 9.02 -38.05 14.96
CA GLY A 380 10.43 -37.65 14.88
C GLY A 380 11.00 -37.76 13.46
N MET A 381 12.12 -37.07 13.23
CA MET A 381 12.78 -36.97 11.92
C MET A 381 13.39 -38.31 11.45
N GLU A 382 13.65 -39.22 12.38
CA GLU A 382 14.25 -40.54 12.11
C GLU A 382 13.29 -41.50 11.40
N GLU A 383 11.98 -41.27 11.50
CA GLU A 383 10.98 -42.13 10.85
C GLU A 383 10.71 -41.76 9.38
N LEU A 384 11.31 -40.66 8.91
CA LEU A 384 11.19 -40.24 7.51
C LEU A 384 12.10 -41.07 6.59
N SER A 385 11.62 -41.28 5.36
CA SER A 385 12.44 -41.83 4.27
C SER A 385 13.64 -40.93 3.98
N GLU A 386 14.72 -41.48 3.41
CA GLU A 386 15.90 -40.68 3.03
C GLU A 386 15.54 -39.55 2.04
N GLU A 387 14.59 -39.78 1.14
CA GLU A 387 14.08 -38.77 0.21
C GLU A 387 13.33 -37.64 0.92
N ASP A 388 12.49 -37.98 1.90
CA ASP A 388 11.76 -36.98 2.68
C ASP A 388 12.68 -36.20 3.61
N ARG A 389 13.69 -36.86 4.20
CA ARG A 389 14.75 -36.16 4.97
C ARG A 389 15.50 -35.16 4.10
N LEU A 390 15.84 -35.53 2.86
CA LEU A 390 16.49 -34.63 1.91
C LEU A 390 15.57 -33.46 1.53
N THR A 391 14.29 -33.74 1.28
CA THR A 391 13.26 -32.72 1.00
C THR A 391 13.17 -31.71 2.16
N VAL A 392 13.09 -32.21 3.40
CA VAL A 392 13.04 -31.38 4.60
C VAL A 392 14.31 -30.53 4.74
N ALA A 393 15.49 -31.12 4.54
CA ALA A 393 16.76 -30.39 4.62
C ALA A 393 16.83 -29.24 3.60
N ARG A 394 16.43 -29.48 2.35
CA ARG A 394 16.37 -28.45 1.30
C ARG A 394 15.30 -27.40 1.60
N ALA A 395 14.12 -27.81 2.06
CA ALA A 395 13.04 -26.90 2.42
C ALA A 395 13.45 -25.94 3.55
N ARG A 396 14.12 -26.44 4.59
CA ARG A 396 14.61 -25.60 5.70
C ARG A 396 15.66 -24.59 5.22
N LYS A 397 16.56 -25.00 4.32
CA LYS A 397 17.52 -24.08 3.68
C LYS A 397 16.82 -23.01 2.84
N MET A 398 15.85 -23.38 2.01
CA MET A 398 15.06 -22.44 1.22
C MET A 398 14.28 -21.46 2.10
N GLN A 399 13.61 -21.96 3.15
CA GLN A 399 12.86 -21.15 4.10
C GLN A 399 13.77 -20.10 4.76
N ARG A 400 14.99 -20.47 5.13
CA ARG A 400 15.99 -19.53 5.67
C ARG A 400 16.51 -18.60 4.57
N PHE A 401 16.73 -19.10 3.36
CA PHE A 401 17.24 -18.30 2.24
C PHE A 401 16.26 -17.25 1.73
N LEU A 402 14.96 -17.41 1.97
CA LEU A 402 13.95 -16.38 1.74
C LEU A 402 14.14 -15.16 2.67
N SER A 403 14.84 -15.30 3.80
CA SER A 403 15.21 -14.15 4.62
C SER A 403 16.29 -13.29 3.93
N GLN A 404 16.21 -11.99 4.17
CA GLN A 404 17.10 -11.01 3.58
C GLN A 404 17.33 -9.84 4.55
N PRO A 405 18.58 -9.39 4.74
CA PRO A 405 18.84 -8.18 5.49
C PRO A 405 18.35 -6.97 4.69
N MET A 406 17.50 -6.15 5.30
CA MET A 406 16.92 -4.94 4.70
C MET A 406 17.76 -3.71 5.08
N HIS A 407 17.94 -2.77 4.16
CA HIS A 407 18.69 -1.53 4.39
C HIS A 407 18.08 -0.69 5.50
N VAL A 408 16.76 -0.58 5.50
CA VAL A 408 16.03 0.20 6.52
C VAL A 408 16.10 -0.44 7.91
N ALA A 409 16.42 -1.74 7.98
CA ALA A 409 16.57 -2.50 9.22
C ALA A 409 18.02 -2.56 9.75
N GLU A 410 19.00 -1.99 9.03
CA GLU A 410 20.43 -2.07 9.39
C GLU A 410 20.70 -1.50 10.78
N LYS A 411 20.04 -0.39 11.16
CA LYS A 411 20.18 0.24 12.48
C LYS A 411 19.74 -0.67 13.63
N PHE A 412 18.74 -1.52 13.40
CA PHE A 412 18.18 -2.41 14.43
C PHE A 412 18.93 -3.74 14.49
N THR A 413 19.41 -4.23 13.34
CA THR A 413 20.04 -5.55 13.21
C THR A 413 21.56 -5.51 13.27
N GLY A 414 22.17 -4.38 12.94
CA GLY A 414 23.62 -4.23 12.75
C GLY A 414 24.16 -4.95 11.50
N ILE A 415 23.28 -5.50 10.65
CA ILE A 415 23.64 -6.22 9.43
C ILE A 415 23.36 -5.30 8.24
N PRO A 416 24.36 -5.03 7.38
CA PRO A 416 24.16 -4.23 6.18
C PRO A 416 23.06 -4.81 5.29
N GLY A 417 22.16 -3.95 4.83
CA GLY A 417 21.14 -4.30 3.85
C GLY A 417 21.74 -4.78 2.54
N VAL A 418 21.01 -5.61 1.81
CA VAL A 418 21.44 -6.10 0.50
C VAL A 418 20.27 -6.07 -0.48
N TYR A 419 20.46 -5.41 -1.62
CA TYR A 419 19.59 -5.54 -2.79
C TYR A 419 19.99 -6.81 -3.58
N VAL A 420 19.04 -7.69 -3.87
CA VAL A 420 19.31 -8.95 -4.59
C VAL A 420 18.64 -8.91 -5.97
N PRO A 421 19.42 -8.81 -7.07
CA PRO A 421 18.85 -8.84 -8.41
C PRO A 421 18.12 -10.16 -8.70
N LEU A 422 17.05 -10.11 -9.50
CA LEU A 422 16.22 -11.30 -9.80
C LEU A 422 17.05 -12.47 -10.32
N LYS A 423 18.02 -12.20 -11.19
CA LYS A 423 18.90 -13.23 -11.77
C LYS A 423 19.67 -14.01 -10.71
N GLU A 424 20.17 -13.33 -9.68
CA GLU A 424 20.88 -13.98 -8.57
C GLU A 424 19.93 -14.74 -7.66
N THR A 425 18.70 -14.24 -7.47
CA THR A 425 17.62 -14.96 -6.79
C THR A 425 17.33 -16.30 -7.48
N LEU A 426 17.07 -16.29 -8.79
CA LEU A 426 16.77 -17.49 -9.56
C LEU A 426 17.92 -18.52 -9.50
N LYS A 427 19.16 -18.06 -9.72
CA LYS A 427 20.36 -18.90 -9.62
C LYS A 427 20.51 -19.53 -8.24
N GLY A 428 20.31 -18.75 -7.17
CA GLY A 428 20.41 -19.22 -5.79
C GLY A 428 19.40 -20.32 -5.46
N PHE A 429 18.13 -20.12 -5.81
CA PHE A 429 17.09 -21.13 -5.55
C PHE A 429 17.22 -22.36 -6.46
N ALA A 430 17.64 -22.20 -7.72
CA ALA A 430 17.93 -23.32 -8.61
C ALA A 430 19.05 -24.22 -8.05
N ALA A 431 20.14 -23.64 -7.53
CA ALA A 431 21.24 -24.39 -6.94
C ALA A 431 20.80 -25.21 -5.70
N ILE A 432 19.93 -24.63 -4.85
CA ILE A 432 19.38 -25.35 -3.69
C ILE A 432 18.47 -26.50 -4.16
N LEU A 433 17.60 -26.27 -5.14
CA LEU A 433 16.69 -27.29 -5.69
C LEU A 433 17.44 -28.43 -6.37
N ASN A 434 18.55 -28.15 -7.04
CA ASN A 434 19.37 -29.13 -7.76
C ASN A 434 20.35 -29.89 -6.84
N GLY A 435 20.46 -29.50 -5.56
CA GLY A 435 21.30 -30.17 -4.57
C GLY A 435 22.75 -29.70 -4.52
N GLU A 436 23.13 -28.67 -5.29
CA GLU A 436 24.49 -28.11 -5.30
C GLU A 436 24.89 -27.53 -3.94
N ALA A 437 23.90 -27.14 -3.13
CA ALA A 437 24.09 -26.56 -1.81
C ALA A 437 23.77 -27.54 -0.65
N ASP A 438 23.65 -28.84 -0.92
CA ASP A 438 23.27 -29.85 0.09
C ASP A 438 24.33 -30.01 1.20
N GLY A 439 25.62 -29.85 0.87
CA GLY A 439 26.72 -29.93 1.85
C GLY A 439 26.91 -28.72 2.76
N LEU A 440 26.10 -27.65 2.59
CA LEU A 440 26.19 -26.43 3.39
C LEU A 440 25.28 -26.50 4.63
N PRO A 441 25.71 -25.91 5.77
CA PRO A 441 24.89 -25.86 6.98
C PRO A 441 23.68 -24.92 6.81
N GLU A 442 22.52 -25.27 7.39
CA GLU A 442 21.30 -24.46 7.33
C GLU A 442 21.50 -23.00 7.80
N ALA A 443 22.33 -22.81 8.83
CA ALA A 443 22.62 -21.49 9.39
C ALA A 443 23.33 -20.53 8.41
N ALA A 444 23.96 -21.04 7.35
CA ALA A 444 24.59 -20.20 6.33
C ALA A 444 23.57 -19.49 5.43
N PHE A 445 22.33 -20.00 5.33
CA PHE A 445 21.28 -19.44 4.48
C PHE A 445 20.45 -18.35 5.17
N PHE A 446 20.65 -18.13 6.47
CA PHE A 446 19.85 -17.17 7.24
C PHE A 446 20.43 -15.75 7.16
N ASN A 447 19.60 -14.74 6.90
CA ASN A 447 19.96 -13.31 6.78
C ASN A 447 21.20 -13.08 5.91
N VAL A 448 21.11 -13.48 4.64
CA VAL A 448 22.12 -13.28 3.60
C VAL A 448 21.47 -12.79 2.32
N GLY A 449 22.22 -12.13 1.44
CA GLY A 449 21.73 -11.71 0.13
C GLY A 449 21.78 -12.85 -0.88
N THR A 450 22.93 -13.00 -1.54
CA THR A 450 23.15 -13.93 -2.66
C THR A 450 23.63 -15.31 -2.22
N LEU A 451 23.70 -16.27 -3.15
CA LEU A 451 24.29 -17.58 -2.89
C LEU A 451 25.79 -17.49 -2.56
N ASP A 452 26.50 -16.53 -3.15
CA ASP A 452 27.92 -16.29 -2.83
C ASP A 452 28.12 -15.89 -1.36
N ASP A 453 27.17 -15.17 -0.79
CA ASP A 453 27.18 -14.81 0.63
C ASP A 453 26.92 -16.02 1.53
N VAL A 454 26.12 -16.98 1.07
CA VAL A 454 25.93 -18.29 1.75
C VAL A 454 27.27 -19.03 1.81
N TYR A 455 28.01 -19.12 0.70
CA TYR A 455 29.31 -19.79 0.69
C TYR A 455 30.30 -19.13 1.65
N LYS A 456 30.44 -17.80 1.60
CA LYS A 456 31.31 -17.04 2.52
C LYS A 456 30.91 -17.26 4.00
N LYS A 457 29.62 -17.29 4.29
CA LYS A 457 29.11 -17.51 5.65
C LYS A 457 29.34 -18.96 6.12
N ALA A 458 29.17 -19.93 5.24
CA ALA A 458 29.46 -21.34 5.52
C ALA A 458 30.95 -21.57 5.82
N GLU A 459 31.86 -20.91 5.10
CA GLU A 459 33.29 -20.95 5.39
C GLU A 459 33.61 -20.38 6.78
N LYS A 460 33.07 -19.20 7.11
CA LYS A 460 33.24 -18.59 8.45
C LYS A 460 32.75 -19.49 9.58
N LEU A 461 31.61 -20.17 9.38
CA LEU A 461 31.06 -21.12 10.35
C LEU A 461 31.96 -22.36 10.52
N ARG A 462 32.60 -22.82 9.44
CA ARG A 462 33.56 -23.94 9.49
C ARG A 462 34.89 -23.57 10.15
N THR A 463 35.35 -22.34 9.98
CA THR A 463 36.64 -21.87 10.55
C THR A 463 36.56 -21.48 12.03
N GLY A 464 35.36 -21.47 12.63
CA GLY A 464 35.11 -21.02 14.01
C GLY A 464 35.30 -19.51 14.11
N GLY A 465 34.19 -18.77 14.18
CA GLY A 465 34.20 -17.30 14.20
C GLY A 465 35.25 -16.73 15.16
N LYS A 466 36.28 -16.11 14.59
CA LYS A 466 37.17 -15.18 15.28
C LYS A 466 36.68 -13.77 15.07
#